data_AF-A0A966V1N3-F1
#
_entry.id   AF-A0A966V1N3-F1
#
_cell.length_a   1.000
_cell.length_b   1.000
_cell.length_c   1.000
_cell.angle_alpha   90.00
_cell.angle_beta   90.00
_cell.angle_gamma   90.00
#
_symmetry.space_group_name_H-M   'P 1'
#
loop_
_entity.id
_entity.type
_entity.pdbx_description
1 polymer ?
#
loop_
_entity_poly.entity_id
_entity_poly.type
_entity_poly.pdbx_seq_one_letter_code
_entity_poly.pdbx_strand_id
1 'polypeptide(L)'
;MATGEISRPSGFAVAMSHVVVCGGSLDEWCETDAVSWSKRIDTVVDSVASMGARWITVCPYGGEVSNERREALVVRLVDSLFGTRRGDRV
;
A
#
# COMPACT_ATOMS: atom_id res chain seq x y z
N MET A 1 9.70 -36.17 39.58
CA MET A 1 9.85 -34.72 39.43
C MET A 1 9.65 -34.37 37.97
N ALA A 2 8.52 -33.77 37.61
CA ALA A 2 8.21 -33.36 36.24
C ALA A 2 8.16 -31.83 36.22
N THR A 3 9.17 -31.22 35.58
CA THR A 3 9.17 -29.78 35.26
C THR A 3 8.25 -29.58 34.05
N GLY A 4 6.98 -29.31 34.31
CA GLY A 4 6.06 -28.83 33.29
C GLY A 4 6.28 -27.34 33.06
N GLU A 5 7.14 -27.00 32.09
CA GLU A 5 7.10 -25.66 31.51
C GLU A 5 5.82 -25.57 30.66
N ILE A 6 4.79 -24.96 31.26
CA ILE A 6 3.64 -24.49 30.50
C ILE A 6 4.15 -23.34 29.64
N SER A 7 4.52 -23.66 28.40
CA SER A 7 4.73 -22.67 27.35
C SER A 7 3.48 -21.81 27.28
N ARG A 8 3.57 -20.57 27.80
CA ARG A 8 2.55 -19.56 27.60
C ARG A 8 2.29 -19.48 26.10
N PRO A 9 1.02 -19.49 25.63
CA PRO A 9 0.76 -19.11 24.26
C PRO A 9 1.33 -17.70 24.12
N SER A 10 2.38 -17.57 23.30
CA SER A 10 2.87 -16.29 22.84
C SER A 10 1.63 -15.56 22.34
N GLY A 11 1.23 -14.52 23.09
CA GLY A 11 0.10 -13.70 22.71
C GLY A 11 0.27 -13.37 21.24
N PHE A 12 -0.80 -13.52 20.46
CA PHE A 12 -0.83 -13.03 19.10
C PHE A 12 -0.36 -11.58 19.16
N ALA A 13 0.93 -11.33 18.90
CA ALA A 13 1.38 -10.01 18.57
C ALA A 13 0.47 -9.64 17.42
N VAL A 14 -0.38 -8.64 17.64
CA VAL A 14 -1.37 -8.21 16.65
C VAL A 14 -0.55 -7.65 15.50
N ALA A 15 -0.13 -8.55 14.61
CA ALA A 15 0.70 -8.22 13.48
C ALA A 15 -0.16 -7.32 12.61
N MET A 16 0.33 -6.11 12.39
CA MET A 16 -0.37 -5.12 11.59
C MET A 16 -0.63 -5.75 10.23
N SER A 17 -1.88 -6.11 9.95
CA SER A 17 -2.19 -6.97 8.80
C SER A 17 -2.36 -6.18 7.50
N HIS A 18 -2.74 -4.91 7.62
CA HIS A 18 -3.04 -4.02 6.50
C HIS A 18 -2.69 -2.59 6.88
N VAL A 19 -1.99 -1.90 5.98
CA VAL A 19 -1.64 -0.48 6.09
C VAL A 19 -2.41 0.30 5.02
N VAL A 20 -3.01 1.42 5.41
CA VAL A 20 -3.61 2.38 4.48
C VAL A 20 -2.82 3.66 4.52
N VAL A 21 -2.31 4.09 3.38
CA VAL A 21 -1.57 5.34 3.20
C VAL A 21 -2.42 6.26 2.35
N CYS A 22 -3.03 7.27 2.96
CA CYS A 22 -3.67 8.35 2.20
C CYS A 22 -2.77 9.58 2.20
N GLY A 23 -2.38 10.05 1.01
CA GLY A 23 -1.44 11.15 0.88
C GLY A 23 -1.31 11.67 -0.56
N GLY A 24 -0.99 12.95 -0.65
CA GLY A 24 -0.91 13.68 -1.92
C GLY A 24 -2.28 13.97 -2.55
N SER A 25 -2.30 14.93 -3.46
CA SER A 25 -3.47 15.27 -4.27
C SER A 25 -3.53 14.41 -5.54
N LEU A 26 -4.71 14.29 -6.13
CA LEU A 26 -4.85 13.60 -7.43
C LEU A 26 -4.00 14.25 -8.54
N ASP A 27 -3.80 15.57 -8.51
CA ASP A 27 -2.91 16.26 -9.47
C ASP A 27 -1.46 15.83 -9.32
N GLU A 28 -0.94 15.81 -8.09
CA GLU A 28 0.41 15.33 -7.79
C GLU A 28 0.58 13.87 -8.23
N TRP A 29 -0.46 13.05 -8.04
CA TRP A 29 -0.45 11.67 -8.50
C TRP A 29 -0.35 11.55 -10.01
N CYS A 30 -1.11 12.38 -10.74
CA CYS A 30 -1.08 12.46 -12.21
C CYS A 30 0.27 12.95 -12.74
N GLU A 31 0.92 13.89 -12.05
CA GLU A 31 2.23 14.44 -12.45
C GLU A 31 3.41 13.55 -12.06
N THR A 32 3.24 12.68 -11.06
CA THR A 32 4.28 11.75 -10.62
C THR A 32 4.49 10.66 -11.68
N ASP A 33 5.71 10.55 -12.18
CA ASP A 33 6.10 9.52 -13.15
C ASP A 33 6.23 8.12 -12.51
N ALA A 34 6.34 7.08 -13.35
CA ALA A 34 6.39 5.69 -12.90
C ALA A 34 7.61 5.36 -12.00
N VAL A 35 8.78 5.93 -12.30
CA VAL A 35 10.01 5.68 -11.52
C VAL A 35 9.89 6.31 -10.14
N SER A 36 9.38 7.54 -10.09
CA SER A 36 9.09 8.23 -8.83
C SER A 36 8.03 7.49 -8.01
N TRP A 37 7.01 6.94 -8.66
CA TRP A 37 6.02 6.10 -7.99
C TRP A 37 6.60 4.81 -7.43
N SER A 38 7.43 4.08 -8.18
CA SER A 38 8.09 2.87 -7.69
C SER A 38 8.87 3.15 -6.41
N LYS A 39 9.73 4.19 -6.43
CA LYS A 39 10.53 4.56 -5.26
C LYS A 39 9.67 4.90 -4.03
N ARG A 40 8.55 5.59 -4.22
CA ARG A 40 7.61 5.90 -3.14
C ARG A 40 6.97 4.63 -2.57
N ILE A 41 6.53 3.72 -3.43
CA ILE A 41 5.93 2.44 -2.99
C ILE A 41 6.98 1.59 -2.26
N ASP A 42 8.19 1.47 -2.81
CA ASP A 42 9.30 0.72 -2.19
C ASP A 42 9.62 1.25 -0.80
N THR A 43 9.68 2.59 -0.64
CA THR A 43 9.89 3.23 0.67
C THR A 43 8.79 2.88 1.67
N VAL A 44 7.53 2.85 1.24
CA VAL A 44 6.40 2.45 2.10
C VAL A 44 6.51 0.97 2.46
N VAL A 45 6.79 0.11 1.49
CA VAL A 45 6.96 -1.34 1.69
C VAL A 45 8.06 -1.62 2.70
N ASP A 46 9.25 -1.04 2.53
CA ASP A 46 10.39 -1.22 3.44
C ASP A 46 10.05 -0.78 4.87
N SER A 47 9.31 0.32 5.00
CA SER A 47 8.89 0.86 6.29
C SER A 47 7.94 -0.09 7.03
N VAL A 48 7.01 -0.73 6.31
CA VAL A 48 5.98 -1.57 6.91
C VAL A 48 6.34 -3.06 6.96
N ALA A 49 7.32 -3.50 6.17
CA ALA A 49 7.80 -4.88 6.14
C ALA A 49 8.32 -5.32 7.52
N SER A 50 9.03 -4.43 8.21
CA SER A 50 9.51 -4.65 9.58
C SER A 50 8.39 -4.86 10.61
N MET A 51 7.15 -4.47 10.28
CA MET A 51 5.97 -4.52 11.15
C MET A 51 5.03 -5.69 10.84
N GLY A 52 5.38 -6.54 9.86
CA GLY A 52 4.57 -7.71 9.48
C GLY A 52 3.34 -7.41 8.61
N ALA A 53 3.32 -6.24 7.96
CA ALA A 53 2.24 -5.87 7.04
C ALA A 53 2.15 -6.82 5.84
N ARG A 54 0.95 -7.38 5.63
CA ARG A 54 0.65 -8.23 4.47
C ARG A 54 0.08 -7.44 3.30
N TRP A 55 -0.63 -6.35 3.59
CA TRP A 55 -1.33 -5.55 2.58
C TRP A 55 -1.03 -4.07 2.76
N ILE A 56 -0.96 -3.35 1.64
CA ILE A 56 -0.84 -1.89 1.60
C ILE A 56 -1.88 -1.37 0.61
N THR A 57 -2.67 -0.39 1.02
CA THR A 57 -3.54 0.38 0.13
C THR A 57 -3.04 1.82 0.11
N VAL A 58 -2.79 2.35 -1.08
CA VAL A 58 -2.37 3.74 -1.26
C VAL A 58 -3.52 4.51 -1.92
N CYS A 59 -3.92 5.63 -1.33
CA CYS A 59 -5.05 6.47 -1.75
C CYS A 59 -4.60 7.94 -1.85
N PRO A 60 -5.09 8.71 -2.83
CA PRO A 60 -4.94 10.16 -2.76
C PRO A 60 -5.77 10.69 -1.59
N TYR A 61 -5.29 11.73 -0.91
CA TYR A 61 -6.02 12.38 0.18
C TYR A 61 -7.27 13.11 -0.31
N GLY A 62 -7.23 13.61 -1.55
CA GLY A 62 -8.38 14.26 -2.19
C GLY A 62 -8.01 14.96 -3.49
N GLY A 63 -9.00 15.60 -4.09
CA GLY A 63 -8.87 16.36 -5.33
C GLY A 63 -9.90 15.93 -6.38
N GLU A 64 -10.08 16.78 -7.38
CA GLU A 64 -10.84 16.45 -8.58
C GLU A 64 -9.90 16.49 -9.77
N VAL A 65 -9.88 15.41 -10.54
CA VAL A 65 -9.21 15.37 -11.84
C VAL A 65 -10.21 14.86 -12.86
N SER A 66 -10.01 15.26 -14.12
CA SER A 66 -10.87 14.79 -15.21
C SER A 66 -10.83 13.26 -15.32
N ASN A 67 -11.88 12.69 -15.90
CA ASN A 67 -11.96 11.23 -16.06
C ASN A 67 -10.80 10.69 -16.91
N GLU A 68 -10.35 11.44 -17.92
CA GLU A 68 -9.21 11.07 -18.78
C GLU A 68 -7.90 11.02 -17.99
N ARG A 69 -7.66 12.01 -17.12
CA ARG A 69 -6.46 12.04 -16.25
C ARG A 69 -6.49 10.93 -15.22
N ARG A 70 -7.67 10.60 -14.69
CA ARG A 70 -7.85 9.45 -13.80
C ARG A 70 -7.54 8.14 -14.51
N GLU A 71 -8.08 7.94 -15.71
CA GLU A 71 -7.84 6.71 -16.49
C GLU A 71 -6.35 6.56 -16.85
N ALA A 72 -5.70 7.63 -17.30
CA ALA A 72 -4.26 7.64 -17.59
C ALA A 72 -3.42 7.31 -16.34
N LEU A 73 -3.81 7.82 -15.16
CA LEU A 73 -3.18 7.48 -13.89
C LEU A 73 -3.35 5.99 -13.56
N VAL A 74 -4.54 5.42 -13.73
CA VAL A 74 -4.79 3.99 -13.48
C VAL A 74 -3.96 3.12 -14.41
N VAL A 75 -4.00 3.39 -15.72
CA VAL A 75 -3.23 2.64 -16.73
C VAL A 75 -1.75 2.69 -16.37
N ARG A 76 -1.21 3.88 -16.07
CA ARG A 76 0.19 4.02 -15.68
C ARG A 76 0.52 3.20 -14.44
N LEU A 77 -0.24 3.31 -13.36
CA LEU A 77 0.06 2.58 -12.12
C LEU A 77 -0.08 1.06 -12.29
N VAL A 78 -1.06 0.59 -13.04
CA VAL A 78 -1.29 -0.84 -13.32
C VAL A 78 -0.17 -1.39 -14.21
N ASP A 79 0.12 -0.73 -15.33
CA ASP A 79 1.07 -1.24 -16.33
C ASP A 79 2.52 -1.13 -15.88
N SER A 80 2.87 -0.10 -15.10
CA SER A 80 4.27 0.16 -14.72
C SER A 80 4.68 -0.41 -13.36
N LEU A 81 3.73 -0.76 -12.48
CA LEU A 81 4.02 -1.17 -11.09
C LEU A 81 3.40 -2.51 -10.70
N PHE A 82 3.01 -3.34 -11.67
CA PHE A 82 2.37 -4.65 -11.46
C PHE A 82 1.06 -4.58 -10.65
N GLY A 83 0.35 -3.44 -10.70
CA GLY A 83 -0.95 -3.29 -10.05
C GLY A 83 -1.97 -4.27 -10.63
N THR A 84 -2.83 -4.86 -9.79
CA THR A 84 -3.93 -5.70 -10.26
C THR A 84 -5.23 -4.89 -10.24
N ARG A 85 -5.80 -4.56 -11.40
CA ARG A 85 -7.12 -3.88 -11.48
C ARG A 85 -8.23 -4.85 -11.05
N ARG A 86 -8.99 -4.51 -10.00
CA ARG A 86 -10.22 -5.22 -9.61
C ARG A 86 -11.44 -4.28 -9.65
N GLY A 87 -12.15 -4.31 -10.78
CA GLY A 87 -13.34 -3.47 -10.99
C GLY A 87 -13.01 -1.99 -11.19
N ASP A 88 -13.94 -1.10 -10.83
CA ASP A 88 -13.80 0.36 -10.94
C ASP A 88 -13.05 1.00 -9.76
N ARG A 89 -12.37 0.20 -8.94
CA ARG A 89 -11.53 0.67 -7.83
C ARG A 89 -10.11 0.14 -8.00
N VAL A 90 -9.16 1.06 -7.84
CA VAL A 90 -7.72 0.82 -7.76
C VAL A 90 -7.39 0.32 -6.37
#